data_AF-A0A7V4QG04-F1
#
_entry.id   AF-A0A7V4QG04-F1
#
_cell.length_a   1.000
_cell.length_b   1.000
_cell.length_c   1.000
_cell.angle_alpha   90.00
_cell.angle_beta   90.00
_cell.angle_gamma   90.00
#
_symmetry.space_group_name_H-M   'P 1'
#
loop_
_entity.id
_entity.type
_entity.pdbx_description
1 polymer ?
#
loop_
_entity_poly.entity_id
_entity_poly.type
_entity_poly.pdbx_seq_one_letter_code
_entity_poly.pdbx_strand_id
1 'polypeptide(L)'
;MLWIVLNLRNYNLFSKEKLIAEIICRKIKDDFMELSLKMLDEPQKEKIFILKGDQWMIGGEILRWNKIFNLMGLSSFYKLTRINSRYLHTEKESFATHFELNGGVDKFWLLLNRYQKYIPFIEAVYGNCVYSFPKEKILFKLYVTPTGYSLKEEILP
;
A
#
# COMPACT_ATOMS: atom_id res chain seq x y z
N MET A 1 -36.89 24.23 -7.60
CA MET A 1 -35.71 25.03 -7.24
C MET A 1 -35.35 24.62 -5.81
N LEU A 2 -34.54 23.56 -5.65
CA LEU A 2 -33.16 23.68 -5.14
C LEU A 2 -33.16 24.61 -3.90
N TRP A 3 -32.97 24.12 -2.68
CA TRP A 3 -31.62 23.85 -2.20
C TRP A 3 -31.58 22.67 -1.24
N ILE A 4 -30.80 21.70 -1.70
CA ILE A 4 -30.17 20.65 -0.92
C ILE A 4 -29.54 21.25 0.33
N VAL A 5 -30.14 20.99 1.49
CA VAL A 5 -29.38 20.87 2.75
C VAL A 5 -29.25 19.37 3.00
N LEU A 6 -28.52 18.70 2.11
CA LEU A 6 -28.06 17.34 2.38
C LEU A 6 -27.04 17.47 3.51
N ASN A 7 -27.49 17.04 4.68
CA ASN A 7 -26.71 16.71 5.85
C ASN A 7 -25.30 16.22 5.47
N LEU A 8 -24.30 17.10 5.61
CA LEU A 8 -22.87 16.76 5.53
C LEU A 8 -22.43 15.80 6.66
N ARG A 9 -23.34 15.38 7.55
CA ARG A 9 -23.08 14.43 8.64
C ARG A 9 -22.92 12.96 8.21
N ASN A 10 -23.26 12.59 6.98
CA ASN A 10 -23.15 11.20 6.50
C ASN A 10 -21.94 10.91 5.60
N TYR A 11 -20.95 11.81 5.50
CA TYR A 11 -19.68 11.49 4.80
C TYR A 11 -18.73 10.59 5.60
N ASN A 12 -19.05 10.28 6.87
CA ASN A 12 -18.24 9.41 7.73
C ASN A 12 -18.54 7.89 7.55
N LEU A 13 -19.45 7.51 6.65
CA LEU A 13 -19.77 6.12 6.35
C LEU A 13 -18.88 5.50 5.26
N PHE A 14 -18.05 6.30 4.58
CA PHE A 14 -17.19 5.84 3.50
C PHE A 14 -15.74 5.78 3.96
N SER A 15 -15.10 4.61 3.78
CA SER A 15 -13.65 4.42 3.89
C SER A 15 -13.04 4.40 5.31
N LYS A 16 -13.22 3.31 6.07
CA LYS A 16 -12.30 3.04 7.20
C LYS A 16 -10.93 2.67 6.64
N GLU A 17 -10.00 3.63 6.66
CA GLU A 17 -8.59 3.34 6.45
C GLU A 17 -8.15 2.33 7.54
N LYS A 18 -7.53 1.23 7.13
CA LYS A 18 -7.03 0.21 8.06
C LYS A 18 -5.51 0.28 8.10
N LEU A 19 -4.93 0.48 9.28
CA LEU A 19 -3.48 0.35 9.49
C LEU A 19 -3.09 -1.12 9.32
N ILE A 20 -2.14 -1.39 8.43
CA ILE A 20 -1.73 -2.76 8.08
C ILE A 20 -0.26 -3.05 8.38
N ALA A 21 0.59 -2.03 8.39
CA ALA A 21 2.00 -2.19 8.72
C ALA A 21 2.63 -0.91 9.27
N GLU A 22 3.73 -1.10 9.96
CA GLU A 22 4.64 -0.09 10.45
C GLU A 22 5.99 -0.27 9.75
N ILE A 23 6.56 0.81 9.24
CA ILE A 23 7.78 0.80 8.44
C ILE A 23 8.75 1.84 9.00
N ILE A 24 10.00 1.42 9.24
CA ILE A 24 11.10 2.32 9.57
C ILE A 24 12.14 2.15 8.47
N CYS A 25 12.53 3.23 7.81
CA CYS A 25 13.56 3.18 6.79
C CYS A 25 14.63 4.23 7.03
N ARG A 26 15.87 3.77 7.18
CA ARG A 26 17.04 4.60 7.51
C ARG A 26 18.09 4.48 6.42
N LYS A 27 18.82 5.56 6.20
CA LYS A 27 19.91 5.57 5.23
C LYS A 27 21.15 4.97 5.89
N ILE A 28 21.81 4.02 5.22
CA ILE A 28 23.05 3.43 5.71
C ILE A 28 24.24 4.22 5.16
N LYS A 29 24.55 4.03 3.87
CA LYS A 29 25.67 4.66 3.17
C LYS A 29 25.39 4.67 1.67
N ASP A 30 25.89 5.68 0.97
CA ASP A 30 25.75 5.83 -0.48
C ASP A 30 24.27 5.80 -0.91
N ASP A 31 23.85 4.79 -1.68
CA ASP A 31 22.48 4.51 -2.08
C ASP A 31 21.87 3.31 -1.32
N PHE A 32 22.51 2.83 -0.26
CA PHE A 32 21.96 1.76 0.58
C PHE A 32 21.09 2.30 1.72
N MET A 33 19.95 1.65 1.93
CA MET A 33 19.03 1.90 3.03
C MET A 33 18.56 0.58 3.64
N GLU A 34 18.30 0.62 4.95
CA GLU A 34 17.70 -0.48 5.68
C GLU A 34 16.23 -0.17 5.89
N LEU A 35 15.35 -1.11 5.54
CA LEU A 35 13.92 -1.02 5.77
C LEU A 35 13.49 -2.14 6.71
N SER A 36 12.99 -1.75 7.88
CA SER A 36 12.24 -2.63 8.77
C SER A 36 10.75 -2.53 8.45
N LEU A 37 10.11 -3.70 8.27
CA LEU A 37 8.68 -3.86 8.07
C LEU A 37 8.11 -4.70 9.20
N LYS A 38 7.13 -4.16 9.92
CA LYS A 38 6.34 -4.87 10.92
C LYS A 38 4.88 -4.88 10.51
N MET A 39 4.36 -6.07 10.22
CA MET A 39 2.95 -6.25 9.88
C MET A 39 2.09 -6.25 11.14
N LEU A 40 0.90 -5.63 11.11
CA LEU A 40 0.04 -5.53 12.30
C LEU A 40 -0.74 -6.82 12.62
N ASP A 41 -0.97 -7.67 11.62
CA ASP A 41 -1.55 -9.01 11.80
C ASP A 41 -0.53 -10.03 12.32
N GLU A 42 0.76 -9.81 12.05
CA GLU A 42 1.87 -10.63 12.55
C GLU A 42 2.95 -9.77 13.24
N PRO A 43 2.64 -9.08 14.35
CA PRO A 43 3.53 -8.06 14.94
C PRO A 43 4.82 -8.64 15.52
N GLN A 44 4.89 -9.96 15.72
CA GLN A 44 6.09 -10.65 16.19
C GLN A 44 7.08 -10.98 15.06
N LYS A 45 6.71 -10.78 13.78
CA LYS A 45 7.56 -11.05 12.62
C LYS A 45 7.96 -9.74 11.94
N GLU A 46 8.93 -9.06 12.55
CA GLU A 46 9.63 -7.96 11.89
C GLU A 46 10.53 -8.52 10.79
N LYS A 47 10.46 -7.92 9.59
CA LYS A 47 11.29 -8.28 8.44
C LYS A 47 12.20 -7.12 8.09
N ILE A 48 13.47 -7.40 7.88
CA ILE A 48 14.48 -6.41 7.51
C ILE A 48 14.90 -6.62 6.06
N PHE A 49 14.98 -5.52 5.30
CA PHE A 49 15.38 -5.50 3.90
C PHE A 49 16.51 -4.50 3.71
N ILE A 50 17.55 -4.90 3.00
CA ILE A 50 18.61 -3.98 2.54
C ILE A 50 18.28 -3.62 1.09
N LEU A 51 18.01 -2.34 0.87
CA LEU A 51 17.58 -1.81 -0.41
C LEU A 51 18.67 -0.88 -0.97
N LYS A 52 18.86 -0.92 -2.28
CA LYS A 52 19.76 -0.02 -3.01
C LYS A 52 18.96 0.94 -3.88
N GLY A 53 18.86 2.22 -3.51
CA GLY A 53 18.12 3.26 -4.22
C GLY A 53 18.01 4.56 -3.42
N ASP A 54 17.35 5.56 -4.02
CA ASP A 54 17.08 6.85 -3.37
C ASP A 54 15.82 6.80 -2.49
N GLN A 55 14.85 5.98 -2.89
CA GLN A 55 13.56 5.82 -2.23
C GLN A 55 13.23 4.34 -2.04
N TRP A 56 12.52 4.03 -0.96
CA TRP A 56 11.89 2.74 -0.77
C TRP A 56 10.44 2.80 -1.23
N MET A 57 9.90 1.67 -1.63
CA MET A 57 8.54 1.50 -2.11
C MET A 57 7.95 0.20 -1.59
N ILE A 58 6.69 0.24 -1.17
CA ILE A 58 5.92 -0.95 -0.85
C ILE A 58 4.64 -0.95 -1.68
N GLY A 59 4.27 -2.11 -2.19
CA GLY A 59 3.13 -2.23 -3.08
C GLY A 59 2.44 -3.58 -3.03
N GLY A 60 1.28 -3.61 -3.66
CA GLY A 60 0.38 -4.73 -3.62
C GLY A 60 -0.78 -4.61 -4.59
N GLU A 61 -1.62 -5.63 -4.59
CA GLU A 61 -2.84 -5.70 -5.37
C GLU A 61 -4.05 -5.31 -4.52
N ILE A 62 -5.00 -4.62 -5.13
CA ILE A 62 -6.25 -4.17 -4.52
C ILE A 62 -7.42 -4.56 -5.42
N LEU A 63 -8.45 -5.15 -4.81
CA LEU A 63 -9.75 -5.38 -5.42
C LEU A 63 -10.76 -4.43 -4.77
N ARG A 64 -11.34 -3.59 -5.62
CA ARG A 64 -12.40 -2.65 -5.24
C ARG A 64 -13.75 -3.22 -5.66
N TRP A 65 -14.64 -3.36 -4.68
CA TRP A 65 -16.05 -3.67 -4.93
C TRP A 65 -16.79 -2.44 -5.45
N ASN A 66 -17.85 -2.67 -6.21
CA ASN A 66 -18.74 -1.62 -6.67
C ASN A 66 -19.45 -0.92 -5.50
N LYS A 67 -20.01 0.25 -5.79
CA LYS A 67 -20.62 1.13 -4.78
C LYS A 67 -21.73 0.48 -3.95
N ILE A 68 -22.46 -0.49 -4.51
CA ILE A 68 -23.58 -1.18 -3.85
C ILE A 68 -23.07 -2.07 -2.70
N PHE A 69 -21.92 -2.73 -2.87
CA PHE A 69 -21.33 -3.57 -1.83
C PHE A 69 -20.48 -2.77 -0.83
N ASN A 70 -19.91 -1.63 -1.22
CA ASN A 70 -19.29 -0.70 -0.26
C ASN A 70 -20.32 -0.18 0.77
N LEU A 71 -21.58 0.04 0.35
CA LEU A 71 -22.68 0.43 1.24
C LEU A 71 -23.05 -0.67 2.26
N MET A 72 -22.72 -1.93 1.99
CA MET A 72 -22.91 -3.06 2.90
C MET A 72 -21.73 -3.27 3.87
N GLY A 73 -20.72 -2.39 3.86
CA GLY A 73 -19.59 -2.44 4.80
C GLY A 73 -18.50 -3.45 4.44
N LEU A 74 -18.50 -3.99 3.21
CA LEU A 74 -17.43 -4.88 2.75
C LEU A 74 -16.16 -4.09 2.45
N SER A 75 -15.08 -4.39 3.15
CA SER A 75 -13.76 -3.80 2.88
C SER A 75 -13.19 -4.34 1.57
N SER A 76 -12.48 -3.50 0.84
CA SER A 76 -11.69 -3.91 -0.33
C SER A 76 -10.68 -5.00 0.05
N PHE A 77 -10.50 -6.00 -0.82
CA PHE A 77 -9.49 -7.04 -0.62
C PHE A 77 -8.13 -6.48 -1.06
N TYR A 78 -7.08 -6.82 -0.32
CA TYR A 78 -5.73 -6.38 -0.63
C TYR A 78 -4.71 -7.49 -0.37
N LYS A 79 -3.58 -7.43 -1.09
CA LYS A 79 -2.42 -8.26 -0.84
C LYS A 79 -1.16 -7.45 -1.08
N LEU A 80 -0.34 -7.26 -0.04
CA LEU A 80 1.02 -6.73 -0.24
C LEU A 80 1.86 -7.80 -0.94
N THR A 81 2.49 -7.41 -2.05
CA THR A 81 3.20 -8.35 -2.94
C THR A 81 4.68 -8.06 -3.05
N ARG A 82 5.13 -6.84 -2.75
CA ARG A 82 6.52 -6.45 -2.99
C ARG A 82 7.00 -5.26 -2.17
N ILE A 83 8.30 -5.25 -1.89
CA ILE A 83 9.09 -4.09 -1.51
C ILE A 83 10.15 -3.88 -2.58
N ASN A 84 10.26 -2.65 -3.05
CA ASN A 84 11.23 -2.27 -4.07
C ASN A 84 11.99 -1.02 -3.61
N SER A 85 13.16 -0.79 -4.18
CA SER A 85 13.75 0.54 -4.22
C SER A 85 13.45 1.24 -5.54
N ARG A 86 13.68 2.55 -5.57
CA ARG A 86 13.57 3.40 -6.75
C ARG A 86 14.67 4.46 -6.72
N TYR A 87 15.17 4.83 -7.90
CA TYR A 87 16.06 5.97 -8.07
C TYR A 87 15.29 7.17 -8.63
N LEU A 88 15.78 8.38 -8.34
CA LEU A 88 15.23 9.57 -8.97
C LEU A 88 15.61 9.66 -10.45
N HIS A 89 16.78 9.13 -10.79
CA HIS A 89 17.32 9.12 -12.15
C HIS A 89 17.18 7.73 -12.79
N THR A 90 16.54 7.69 -13.96
CA THR A 90 16.25 6.45 -14.69
C THR A 90 17.49 5.63 -15.05
N GLU A 91 18.64 6.29 -15.25
CA GLU A 91 19.92 5.62 -15.56
C GLU A 91 20.35 4.62 -14.48
N LYS A 92 19.90 4.81 -13.23
CA LYS A 92 20.23 3.94 -12.10
C LYS A 92 19.16 2.91 -11.78
N GLU A 93 18.00 2.95 -12.44
CA GLU A 93 16.87 2.05 -12.14
C GLU A 93 17.22 0.56 -12.31
N SER A 94 18.17 0.23 -13.19
CA SER A 94 18.66 -1.16 -13.32
C SER A 94 19.34 -1.70 -12.06
N PHE A 95 19.75 -0.83 -11.13
CA PHE A 95 20.34 -1.21 -9.84
C PHE A 95 19.32 -1.25 -8.71
N ALA A 96 18.03 -1.07 -8.99
CA ALA A 96 16.98 -1.16 -7.99
C ALA A 96 16.90 -2.59 -7.41
N THR A 97 16.58 -2.66 -6.13
CA THR A 97 16.42 -3.92 -5.38
C THR A 97 14.94 -4.25 -5.30
N HIS A 98 14.62 -5.54 -5.41
CA HIS A 98 13.25 -6.04 -5.42
C HIS A 98 13.13 -7.23 -4.47
N PHE A 99 12.15 -7.21 -3.59
CA PHE A 99 11.82 -8.30 -2.68
C PHE A 99 10.34 -8.64 -2.79
N GLU A 100 10.03 -9.93 -2.87
CA GLU A 100 8.66 -10.41 -2.84
C GLU A 100 8.13 -10.49 -1.41
N LEU A 101 6.89 -10.05 -1.23
CA LEU A 101 6.11 -10.23 -0.02
C LEU A 101 4.96 -11.20 -0.29
N ASN A 102 4.66 -12.07 0.68
CA ASN A 102 3.50 -12.97 0.65
C ASN A 102 3.40 -13.82 -0.64
N GLY A 103 4.54 -14.22 -1.20
CA GLY A 103 4.63 -14.99 -2.45
C GLY A 103 4.27 -14.19 -3.71
N GLY A 104 4.39 -12.86 -3.67
CA GLY A 104 4.21 -12.00 -4.84
C GLY A 104 2.77 -11.97 -5.36
N VAL A 105 2.62 -11.66 -6.64
CA VAL A 105 1.33 -11.73 -7.34
C VAL A 105 1.07 -13.18 -7.73
N ASP A 106 0.04 -13.79 -7.13
CA ASP A 106 -0.30 -15.19 -7.39
C ASP A 106 -1.29 -15.36 -8.55
N LYS A 107 -1.56 -16.62 -8.93
CA LYS A 107 -2.50 -16.97 -10.01
C LYS A 107 -3.91 -16.43 -9.78
N PHE A 108 -4.35 -16.34 -8.52
CA PHE A 108 -5.68 -15.82 -8.19
C PHE A 108 -5.77 -14.33 -8.53
N TRP A 109 -4.79 -13.53 -8.11
CA TRP A 109 -4.73 -12.11 -8.48
C TRP A 109 -4.55 -11.89 -9.97
N LEU A 110 -3.76 -12.71 -10.67
CA LEU A 110 -3.65 -12.65 -12.13
C LEU A 110 -4.98 -12.95 -12.83
N LEU A 111 -5.75 -13.93 -12.34
CA LEU A 111 -7.06 -14.27 -12.88
C LEU A 111 -8.06 -13.13 -12.66
N LEU A 112 -8.12 -12.60 -11.44
CA LEU A 112 -8.95 -11.45 -11.10
C LEU A 112 -8.63 -10.25 -11.99
N ASN A 113 -7.35 -9.90 -12.13
CA ASN A 113 -6.93 -8.77 -12.94
C ASN A 113 -7.32 -8.95 -14.42
N ARG A 114 -7.12 -10.17 -14.97
CA ARG A 114 -7.45 -10.50 -16.37
C ARG A 114 -8.96 -10.51 -16.66
N TYR A 115 -9.76 -11.05 -15.75
CA TYR A 115 -11.19 -11.30 -15.98
C TYR A 115 -12.12 -10.37 -15.19
N GLN A 116 -11.60 -9.31 -14.55
CA GLN A 116 -12.37 -8.38 -13.71
C GLN A 116 -13.68 -7.87 -14.37
N LYS A 117 -13.71 -7.69 -15.69
CA LYS A 117 -14.89 -7.23 -16.45
C LYS A 117 -16.06 -8.22 -16.44
N TYR A 118 -15.79 -9.50 -16.20
CA TYR A 118 -16.78 -10.59 -16.23
C TYR A 118 -17.21 -11.03 -14.84
N ILE A 119 -16.56 -10.53 -13.79
CA ILE A 119 -16.86 -10.90 -12.41
C ILE A 119 -17.86 -9.90 -11.84
N PRO A 120 -19.09 -10.33 -11.48
CA PRO A 120 -20.08 -9.44 -10.92
C PRO A 120 -19.55 -8.69 -9.70
N PHE A 121 -19.99 -7.43 -9.56
CA PHE A 121 -19.74 -6.58 -8.40
C PHE A 121 -18.30 -6.10 -8.18
N ILE A 122 -17.32 -6.63 -8.92
CA ILE A 122 -15.97 -6.06 -8.95
C ILE A 122 -16.02 -4.78 -9.79
N GLU A 123 -15.58 -3.66 -9.19
CA GLU A 123 -15.43 -2.40 -9.91
C GLU A 123 -14.07 -2.31 -10.58
N ALA A 124 -13.01 -2.70 -9.86
CA ALA A 124 -11.64 -2.66 -10.36
C ALA A 124 -10.73 -3.63 -9.60
N VAL A 125 -9.77 -4.20 -10.32
CA VAL A 125 -8.61 -4.92 -9.76
C VAL A 125 -7.36 -4.25 -10.30
N TYR A 126 -6.51 -3.76 -9.41
CA TYR A 126 -5.33 -2.97 -9.79
C TYR A 126 -4.20 -3.08 -8.76
N GLY A 127 -2.99 -2.82 -9.23
CA GLY A 127 -1.82 -2.66 -8.37
C GLY A 127 -1.69 -1.22 -7.87
N ASN A 128 -1.33 -1.06 -6.60
CA ASN A 128 -1.00 0.23 -6.00
C ASN A 128 0.31 0.12 -5.21
N CYS A 129 1.04 1.23 -5.16
CA CYS A 129 2.28 1.33 -4.38
C CYS A 129 2.41 2.72 -3.78
N VAL A 130 3.12 2.78 -2.67
CA VAL A 130 3.52 4.01 -1.99
C VAL A 130 5.03 3.99 -1.79
N TYR A 131 5.64 5.16 -1.82
CA TYR A 131 7.09 5.30 -1.70
C TYR A 131 7.43 6.51 -0.83
N SER A 132 8.62 6.49 -0.23
CA SER A 132 9.18 7.63 0.48
C SER A 132 10.71 7.58 0.48
N PHE A 133 11.33 8.70 0.85
CA PHE A 133 12.75 8.73 1.17
C PHE A 133 12.99 8.06 2.54
N PRO A 134 14.16 7.44 2.77
CA PRO A 134 14.57 7.08 4.11
C PRO A 134 14.63 8.34 4.98
N LYS A 135 14.11 8.27 6.20
CA LYS A 135 14.06 9.39 7.14
C LYS A 135 14.43 8.90 8.53
N GLU A 136 15.40 9.56 9.13
CA GLU A 136 15.77 9.29 10.52
C GLU A 136 14.64 9.70 11.46
N LYS A 137 14.41 8.87 12.50
CA LYS A 137 13.40 9.10 13.54
C LYS A 137 11.95 9.24 13.03
N ILE A 138 11.63 8.69 11.86
CA ILE A 138 10.26 8.64 11.33
C ILE A 138 9.76 7.20 11.30
N LEU A 139 8.58 6.99 11.85
CA LEU A 139 7.76 5.81 11.66
C LEU A 139 6.74 6.08 10.54
N PHE A 140 6.77 5.25 9.51
CA PHE A 140 5.79 5.27 8.44
C PHE A 140 4.68 4.26 8.76
N LYS A 141 3.46 4.74 8.95
CA LYS A 141 2.26 3.93 9.11
C LYS A 141 1.62 3.69 7.76
N LEU A 142 1.57 2.42 7.34
CA LEU A 142 0.98 1.98 6.08
C LEU A 142 -0.48 1.63 6.28
N TYR A 143 -1.35 2.33 5.57
CA TYR A 143 -2.78 2.09 5.57
C TYR A 143 -3.23 1.47 4.25
N VAL A 144 -4.29 0.67 4.31
CA VAL A 144 -5.12 0.35 3.14
C VAL A 144 -6.40 1.17 3.20
N THR A 145 -6.73 1.79 2.07
CA THR A 145 -7.92 2.60 1.84
C THR A 145 -8.68 2.01 0.65
N PRO A 146 -9.95 2.41 0.40
CA PRO A 146 -10.70 1.98 -0.78
C PRO A 146 -10.07 2.39 -2.12
N THR A 147 -9.16 3.36 -2.12
CA THR A 147 -8.50 3.87 -3.34
C THR A 147 -7.06 3.41 -3.50
N GLY A 148 -6.46 2.76 -2.50
CA GLY A 148 -5.03 2.51 -2.51
C GLY A 148 -4.43 2.26 -1.15
N TYR A 149 -3.14 2.01 -1.15
CA TYR A 149 -2.30 2.19 0.02
C TYR A 149 -2.02 3.67 0.25
N SER A 150 -1.83 4.05 1.51
CA SER A 150 -1.38 5.39 1.90
C SER A 150 -0.39 5.32 3.04
N LEU A 151 0.48 6.34 3.14
CA LEU A 151 1.45 6.49 4.22
C LEU A 151 1.09 7.68 5.10
N LYS A 152 1.24 7.51 6.41
CA LYS A 152 1.28 8.62 7.36
C LYS A 152 2.59 8.56 8.13
N GLU A 153 3.19 9.72 8.35
CA GLU A 153 4.46 9.85 9.07
C GLU A 153 4.19 10.19 10.53
N GLU A 154 4.93 9.54 11.42
CA GLU A 154 4.91 9.80 12.85
C GLU A 154 6.35 9.95 13.35
N ILE A 155 6.61 11.01 14.11
CA ILE A 155 7.94 11.27 14.67
C ILE A 155 8.15 10.32 15.86
N LEU A 156 9.23 9.55 15.81
CA LEU A 156 9.67 8.73 16.93
C LEU A 156 10.32 9.62 18.01
N PRO A 157 10.12 9.29 19.30
CA PRO A 157 10.69 10.04 20.42
C PRO A 157 12.23 10.08 20.42
#